data_AF-A5GCK7-F1
#
_entry.id   AF-A5GCK7-F1
#
_cell.length_a   1.000
_cell.length_b   1.000
_cell.length_c   1.000
_cell.angle_alpha   90.00
_cell.angle_beta   90.00
_cell.angle_gamma   90.00
#
_symmetry.space_group_name_H-M   'P 1'
#
loop_
_entity.id
_entity.type
_entity.pdbx_description
1 polymer ?
#
loop_
_entity_poly.entity_id
_entity_poly.type
_entity_poly.pdbx_seq_one_letter_code
_entity_poly.pdbx_strand_id
1 'polypeptide(L)'
;MKISKNDWIFIAIIGVVLVIFIAISGKEKTKRVPLDDKHKPFYEIVKQTGSKMEADKGCPACHNEQGGIPFPPKHPVKPKDGPMRCLFCHKLQAQG
;
A
#
# COMPACT_ATOMS: atom_id res chain seq x y z
N MET A 1 35.54 -9.20 12.67
CA MET A 1 34.81 -8.27 13.58
C MET A 1 34.47 -9.03 14.85
N LYS A 2 34.72 -8.44 16.03
CA LYS A 2 34.43 -9.07 17.34
C LYS A 2 33.17 -8.42 17.90
N ILE A 3 32.07 -9.17 17.97
CA ILE A 3 30.80 -8.68 18.52
C ILE A 3 30.98 -8.52 20.04
N SER A 4 30.82 -7.30 20.54
CA SER A 4 30.91 -6.98 21.95
C SER A 4 29.61 -7.30 22.70
N LYS A 5 29.63 -7.25 24.04
CA LYS A 5 28.40 -7.45 24.85
C LYS A 5 27.33 -6.41 24.53
N ASN A 6 27.72 -5.18 24.20
CA ASN A 6 26.79 -4.11 23.85
C ASN A 6 26.11 -4.38 22.49
N ASP A 7 26.85 -4.97 21.55
CA ASP A 7 26.29 -5.36 20.24
C ASP A 7 25.25 -6.48 20.40
N TRP A 8 25.50 -7.43 21.31
CA TRP A 8 24.54 -8.50 21.65
C TRP A 8 23.26 -7.94 22.27
N ILE A 9 23.37 -6.96 23.17
CA ILE A 9 22.21 -6.29 23.77
C ILE A 9 21.41 -5.55 22.69
N PHE A 10 22.09 -4.84 21.79
CA PHE A 10 21.44 -4.14 20.68
C PHE A 10 20.69 -5.08 19.74
N ILE A 11 21.31 -6.20 19.35
CA ILE A 11 20.67 -7.24 18.54
C ILE A 11 19.45 -7.83 19.25
N ALA A 12 19.55 -8.09 20.55
CA ALA A 12 18.43 -8.61 21.34
C ALA A 12 17.24 -7.63 21.35
N ILE A 13 17.50 -6.33 21.52
CA ILE A 13 16.46 -5.29 21.49
C ILE A 13 15.79 -5.22 20.12
N ILE A 14 16.57 -5.22 19.03
CA ILE A 14 16.01 -5.24 17.67
C ILE A 14 15.16 -6.49 17.46
N GLY A 15 15.64 -7.65 17.90
CA GLY A 15 14.90 -8.91 17.83
C GLY A 15 13.54 -8.83 18.52
N VAL A 16 13.50 -8.29 19.74
CA VAL A 16 12.26 -8.10 20.51
C VAL A 16 11.30 -7.16 19.78
N VAL A 17 11.78 -6.02 19.29
CA VAL A 17 10.95 -5.05 18.55
C VAL A 17 10.35 -5.68 17.28
N LEU A 18 11.15 -6.44 16.53
CA LEU A 18 10.67 -7.13 15.32
C LEU A 18 9.63 -8.20 15.63
N VAL A 19 9.84 -9.01 16.67
CA VAL A 19 8.86 -10.02 17.11
C VAL A 19 7.54 -9.38 17.50
N ILE A 20 7.57 -8.31 18.31
CA ILE A 20 6.37 -7.58 18.70
C ILE A 20 5.68 -7.00 17.47
N PHE A 21 6.42 -6.34 16.58
CA PHE A 21 5.87 -5.73 15.37
C PHE A 21 5.15 -6.77 14.49
N ILE A 22 5.78 -7.92 14.25
CA ILE A 22 5.18 -9.01 13.48
C ILE A 22 3.91 -9.52 14.18
N ALA A 23 3.96 -9.73 15.49
CA ALA A 23 2.82 -10.22 16.27
C ALA A 23 1.60 -9.28 16.21
N ILE A 24 1.81 -7.96 16.15
CA ILE A 24 0.71 -6.97 16.15
C ILE A 24 0.27 -6.50 14.76
N SER A 25 1.12 -6.67 13.73
CA SER A 25 0.87 -6.13 12.38
C SER A 25 -0.43 -6.63 11.73
N GLY A 26 -0.87 -7.84 12.09
CA GLY A 26 -2.13 -8.43 11.63
C GLY A 26 -2.20 -8.70 10.12
N LYS A 27 -3.39 -9.06 9.64
CA LYS A 27 -3.65 -9.29 8.20
C LYS A 27 -4.01 -8.00 7.49
N GLU A 28 -3.74 -7.93 6.19
CA GLU A 28 -4.19 -6.84 5.32
C GLU A 28 -5.72 -6.68 5.41
N LYS A 29 -6.18 -5.48 5.75
CA LYS A 29 -7.61 -5.16 5.91
C LYS A 29 -8.22 -4.46 4.70
N THR A 30 -7.39 -4.05 3.75
CA THR A 30 -7.80 -3.28 2.57
C THR A 30 -8.25 -4.22 1.46
N LYS A 31 -9.21 -3.76 0.64
CA LYS A 31 -9.62 -4.50 -0.55
C LYS A 31 -8.58 -4.37 -1.65
N ARG A 32 -8.34 -5.46 -2.39
CA ARG A 32 -7.52 -5.42 -3.61
C ARG A 32 -8.27 -4.75 -4.75
N VAL A 33 -7.53 -4.20 -5.71
CA VAL A 33 -8.12 -3.66 -6.94
C VAL A 33 -8.72 -4.82 -7.74
N PRO A 34 -9.95 -4.71 -8.27
CA PRO A 34 -10.53 -5.75 -9.12
C PRO A 34 -9.69 -5.99 -10.38
N LEU A 35 -9.62 -7.23 -10.88
CA LEU A 35 -9.09 -7.53 -12.19
C LEU A 35 -10.24 -7.66 -13.19
N ASP A 36 -10.81 -6.52 -13.58
CA ASP A 36 -11.90 -6.41 -14.56
C ASP A 36 -11.54 -5.45 -15.70
N ASP A 37 -12.39 -5.33 -16.71
CA ASP A 37 -12.10 -4.50 -17.89
C ASP A 37 -11.91 -3.01 -17.57
N LYS A 38 -12.49 -2.50 -16.48
CA LYS A 38 -12.32 -1.10 -16.06
C LYS A 38 -10.97 -0.89 -15.36
N HIS A 39 -10.43 -1.94 -14.74
CA HIS A 39 -9.21 -1.85 -13.95
C HIS A 39 -7.96 -2.42 -14.65
N LYS A 40 -8.13 -3.29 -15.65
CA LYS A 40 -7.06 -3.87 -16.47
C LYS A 40 -6.02 -2.84 -16.96
N PRO A 41 -6.40 -1.65 -17.45
CA PRO A 41 -5.41 -0.66 -17.88
C PRO A 41 -4.40 -0.27 -16.78
N PHE A 42 -4.83 -0.20 -15.52
CA PHE A 42 -3.95 0.12 -14.40
C PHE A 42 -3.00 -1.03 -14.04
N TYR A 43 -3.43 -2.27 -14.23
CA TYR A 43 -2.55 -3.43 -14.11
C TYR A 43 -1.45 -3.40 -15.17
N GLU A 44 -1.80 -3.06 -16.41
CA GLU A 44 -0.84 -2.93 -17.51
C GLU A 44 0.12 -1.76 -17.31
N ILE A 45 -0.35 -0.60 -16.84
CA ILE A 45 0.53 0.53 -16.49
C ILE A 45 1.59 0.10 -15.48
N VAL A 46 1.18 -0.54 -14.38
CA VAL A 46 2.14 -0.99 -13.35
C VAL A 46 3.08 -2.06 -13.89
N LYS A 47 2.60 -2.96 -14.76
CA LYS A 47 3.43 -3.99 -15.39
C LYS A 47 4.46 -3.41 -16.36
N GLN A 48 4.10 -2.38 -17.12
CA GLN A 48 4.97 -1.77 -18.13
C GLN A 48 5.96 -0.79 -17.51
N THR A 49 5.52 0.05 -16.56
CA THR A 49 6.35 1.14 -16.03
C THR A 49 6.95 0.84 -14.65
N GLY A 50 6.47 -0.20 -13.97
CA GLY A 50 6.81 -0.49 -12.58
C GLY A 50 6.26 0.53 -11.58
N SER A 51 5.58 1.58 -12.04
CA SER A 51 5.18 2.71 -11.23
C SER A 51 3.72 2.63 -10.80
N LYS A 52 3.50 2.28 -9.53
CA LYS A 52 2.17 2.37 -8.90
C LYS A 52 1.62 3.79 -8.89
N MET A 53 2.51 4.77 -8.74
CA MET A 53 2.12 6.17 -8.66
C MET A 53 1.61 6.71 -10.00
N GLU A 54 2.05 6.11 -11.11
CA GLU A 54 1.55 6.46 -12.44
C GLU A 54 0.14 5.93 -12.66
N ALA A 55 -0.13 4.69 -12.25
CA ALA A 55 -1.48 4.14 -12.24
C ALA A 55 -2.41 4.90 -11.28
N ASP A 56 -1.92 5.31 -10.11
CA ASP A 56 -2.68 6.06 -9.10
C ASP A 56 -3.26 7.38 -9.65
N LYS A 57 -2.61 8.02 -10.65
CA LYS A 57 -3.08 9.27 -11.25
C LYS A 57 -4.45 9.13 -11.93
N GLY A 58 -4.77 7.94 -12.44
CA GLY A 58 -6.03 7.72 -13.16
C GLY A 58 -7.20 7.32 -12.26
N CYS A 59 -6.95 6.90 -11.02
CA CYS A 59 -8.03 6.47 -10.11
C CYS A 59 -9.07 7.57 -9.82
N PRO A 60 -8.68 8.84 -9.58
CA PRO A 60 -9.63 9.91 -9.27
C PRO A 60 -10.60 10.27 -10.41
N ALA A 61 -10.34 9.83 -11.64
CA ALA A 61 -11.25 10.03 -12.75
C ALA A 61 -12.62 9.38 -12.51
N CYS A 62 -12.64 8.26 -11.79
CA CYS A 62 -13.87 7.58 -11.37
C CYS A 62 -14.08 7.61 -9.85
N HIS A 63 -13.03 7.52 -9.03
CA HIS A 63 -13.13 7.49 -7.56
C HIS A 63 -12.97 8.89 -6.97
N ASN A 64 -14.09 9.59 -6.78
CA ASN A 64 -14.12 10.95 -6.23
C ASN A 64 -15.49 11.24 -5.58
N GLU A 65 -15.54 12.33 -4.81
CA GLU A 65 -16.75 12.76 -4.11
C GLU A 65 -17.69 13.60 -5.00
N GLN A 66 -17.22 14.11 -6.15
CA GLN A 66 -17.93 15.05 -7.02
C GLN A 66 -18.67 14.34 -8.18
N GLY A 67 -19.46 13.33 -7.87
CA GLY A 67 -20.29 12.61 -8.86
C GLY A 67 -19.67 11.36 -9.46
N GLY A 68 -18.50 10.93 -8.97
CA GLY A 68 -17.93 9.61 -9.22
C GLY A 68 -18.42 8.55 -8.24
N ILE A 69 -17.59 7.53 -8.02
CA ILE A 69 -17.74 6.50 -6.99
C ILE A 69 -17.19 7.08 -5.68
N PRO A 70 -18.04 7.43 -4.70
CA PRO A 70 -17.61 8.08 -3.47
C PRO A 70 -16.83 7.11 -2.58
N PHE A 71 -15.96 7.67 -1.74
CA PHE A 71 -15.24 6.87 -0.76
C PHE A 71 -16.13 6.60 0.48
N PRO A 72 -15.91 5.47 1.18
CA PRO A 72 -16.57 5.25 2.46
C PRO A 72 -16.27 6.35 3.48
N PRO A 73 -17.15 6.63 4.47
CA PRO A 73 -16.98 7.74 5.42
C PRO A 73 -15.68 7.75 6.25
N LYS A 74 -15.01 6.60 6.36
CA LYS A 74 -13.75 6.44 7.10
C LYS A 74 -12.54 6.20 6.18
N HIS A 75 -12.69 6.43 4.88
CA HIS A 75 -11.56 6.33 3.97
C HIS A 75 -10.58 7.47 4.26
N PRO A 76 -9.26 7.20 4.26
CA PRO A 76 -8.27 8.25 4.37
C PRO A 76 -8.52 9.31 3.29
N VAL A 77 -8.81 10.54 3.70
CA VAL A 77 -8.98 11.65 2.76
C VAL A 77 -7.66 11.92 2.04
N LYS A 78 -7.74 12.46 0.82
CA LYS A 78 -6.58 12.85 0.03
C LYS A 78 -5.62 13.68 0.90
N PRO A 79 -4.31 13.38 0.93
CA PRO A 79 -3.34 14.21 1.64
C PRO A 79 -3.44 15.67 1.16
N LYS A 80 -3.22 16.64 2.06
CA LYS A 80 -3.16 18.06 1.69
C LYS A 80 -2.13 18.31 0.58
N ASP A 81 -1.03 17.56 0.63
CA ASP A 81 0.07 17.63 -0.33
C ASP A 81 0.30 16.26 -0.99
N GLY A 82 0.13 16.19 -2.31
CA GLY A 82 0.48 15.02 -3.13
C GLY A 82 -0.70 14.18 -3.67
N PRO A 83 -0.41 13.23 -4.58
CA PRO A 83 -1.43 12.34 -5.13
C PRO A 83 -1.91 11.33 -4.08
N MET A 84 -3.16 10.89 -4.21
CA MET A 84 -3.66 9.79 -3.39
C MET A 84 -2.93 8.51 -3.82
N ARG A 85 -2.22 7.87 -2.88
CA ARG A 85 -1.45 6.64 -3.15
C ARG A 85 -2.35 5.41 -3.04
N CYS A 86 -3.33 5.29 -3.95
CA CYS A 86 -4.37 4.26 -3.92
C CYS A 86 -3.75 2.86 -3.83
N LEU A 87 -2.77 2.55 -4.68
CA LEU A 87 -2.10 1.26 -4.79
C LEU A 87 -1.10 0.96 -3.65
N PHE A 88 -0.88 1.90 -2.73
CA PHE A 88 -0.16 1.62 -1.48
C PHE A 88 -1.02 0.77 -0.55
N CYS A 89 -2.30 1.11 -0.42
CA CYS A 89 -3.28 0.41 0.41
C CYS A 89 -4.05 -0.66 -0.38
N HIS A 90 -4.50 -0.34 -1.58
CA HIS A 90 -5.27 -1.22 -2.44
C HIS A 90 -4.35 -1.97 -3.40
N LYS A 91 -3.76 -3.07 -2.94
CA LYS A 91 -2.82 -3.85 -3.74
C LYS A 91 -3.50 -4.44 -4.98
N LEU A 92 -2.75 -4.54 -6.08
CA LEU A 92 -3.17 -5.33 -7.23
C LEU A 92 -3.31 -6.81 -6.83
N GLN A 93 -4.18 -7.53 -7.51
CA GLN A 93 -4.24 -8.99 -7.45
C GLN A 93 -2.95 -9.57 -8.04
N ALA A 94 -2.56 -10.75 -7.56
CA ALA A 94 -1.49 -11.50 -8.20
C ALA A 94 -1.97 -11.86 -9.61
N GLN A 95 -1.27 -11.38 -10.63
CA GLN A 95 -1.45 -11.86 -11.99
C GLN A 95 -0.74 -13.23 -12.04
N GLY A 96 -1.52 -14.30 -12.17
CA GLY A 96 -0.99 -15.66 -12.35
C GLY A 96 -0.30 -15.83 -13.68
#